data_AF-A0A4R8PYU1-F1
#
_entry.id   AF-A0A4R8PYU1-F1
#
_cell.length_a   1.000
_cell.length_b   1.000
_cell.length_c   1.000
_cell.angle_alpha   90.00
_cell.angle_beta   90.00
_cell.angle_gamma   90.00
#
_symmetry.space_group_name_H-M   'P 1'
#
loop_
_entity.id
_entity.type
_entity.pdbx_description
1 polymer ?
#
loop_
_entity_poly.entity_id
_entity_poly.type
_entity_poly.pdbx_seq_one_letter_code
_entity_poly.pdbx_strand_id
1 'polypeptide(L)'
;MPELFMPCEVFQAYKNSSKHGPKAVPFPPEEYGDRTSHSWVAFQNEVEGLAVHGLYGCTSIVVVSRRGAWACHIWQPTFDVDSLEDKETFRREAYQHIHWGSNDKFAEYGLEELRDNIGVGSSRNLFGDSSNSAVELGTQVFIMTPRPPLPFEYPDGDFLPYEAVDDAYGNVGLIRYEEGIDMIWEDMVKTFGDVPIEVVDYAPRLALSDQDQDHVRSALSDENFESSRGKLLLQYRPAGSKCDKAAWRLWVENAEVGTRTAEWEPTVDQIYRSEHVREDWLKRAMECWRFSLQSGGWISPICWA
;
A
#
# COMPACT_ATOMS: atom_id res chain seq x y z
N MET A 1 19.72 -0.88 -11.67
CA MET A 1 18.55 -0.24 -12.31
C MET A 1 17.43 -0.22 -11.28
N PRO A 2 17.06 0.95 -10.74
CA PRO A 2 15.98 1.10 -9.76
C PRO A 2 14.61 0.60 -10.28
N GLU A 3 14.43 0.60 -11.60
CA GLU A 3 13.14 0.34 -12.27
C GLU A 3 12.52 -1.04 -12.00
N LEU A 4 13.35 -2.05 -11.67
CA LEU A 4 12.89 -3.41 -11.39
C LEU A 4 12.75 -3.71 -9.89
N PHE A 5 13.09 -2.76 -9.01
CA PHE A 5 12.97 -2.96 -7.57
C PHE A 5 11.51 -3.17 -7.19
N MET A 6 10.63 -2.22 -7.48
CA MET A 6 9.23 -2.32 -7.08
C MET A 6 8.49 -3.54 -7.63
N PRO A 7 8.55 -3.85 -8.93
CA PRO A 7 7.83 -5.01 -9.45
C PRO A 7 8.28 -6.32 -8.79
N CYS A 8 9.60 -6.50 -8.59
CA CYS A 8 10.15 -7.69 -7.95
C CYS A 8 9.71 -7.82 -6.48
N GLU A 9 9.83 -6.75 -5.72
CA GLU A 9 9.58 -6.81 -4.27
C GLU A 9 8.09 -7.01 -3.96
N VAL A 10 7.23 -6.39 -4.75
CA VAL A 10 5.78 -6.55 -4.64
C VAL A 10 5.35 -7.96 -5.06
N PHE A 11 5.97 -8.54 -6.12
CA PHE A 11 5.76 -9.95 -6.48
C PHE A 11 6.14 -10.90 -5.35
N GLN A 12 7.26 -10.64 -4.66
CA GLN A 12 7.67 -11.45 -3.51
C GLN A 12 6.70 -11.34 -2.33
N ALA A 13 6.15 -10.14 -2.07
CA ALA A 13 5.11 -9.94 -1.06
C ALA A 13 3.80 -10.68 -1.40
N TYR A 14 3.44 -10.70 -2.68
CA TYR A 14 2.28 -11.45 -3.17
C TYR A 14 2.46 -12.96 -2.99
N LYS A 15 3.59 -13.51 -3.46
CA LYS A 15 3.88 -14.96 -3.42
C LYS A 15 4.06 -15.52 -2.01
N ASN A 16 4.61 -14.74 -1.07
CA ASN A 16 5.02 -15.23 0.25
C ASN A 16 4.05 -14.87 1.39
N SER A 17 2.81 -14.49 1.10
CA SER A 17 1.81 -14.00 2.06
C SER A 17 1.34 -15.00 3.14
N SER A 18 2.00 -16.16 3.31
CA SER A 18 1.41 -17.35 3.92
C SER A 18 1.59 -17.58 5.44
N LYS A 19 2.39 -16.80 6.19
CA LYS A 19 2.26 -16.67 7.68
C LYS A 19 3.38 -15.88 8.38
N HIS A 20 4.53 -15.65 7.75
CA HIS A 20 5.62 -14.81 8.27
C HIS A 20 6.39 -14.21 7.08
N GLY A 21 6.66 -12.90 7.10
CA GLY A 21 7.28 -12.16 5.99
C GLY A 21 6.31 -11.23 5.25
N PRO A 22 6.76 -10.62 4.13
CA PRO A 22 6.02 -9.55 3.48
C PRO A 22 4.64 -10.03 3.02
N LYS A 23 3.63 -9.20 3.28
CA LYS A 23 2.23 -9.42 2.88
C LYS A 23 1.86 -8.49 1.74
N ALA A 24 1.00 -8.95 0.86
CA ALA A 24 0.29 -8.10 -0.08
C ALA A 24 -1.14 -7.85 0.42
N VAL A 25 -1.68 -6.66 0.14
CA VAL A 25 -3.12 -6.43 0.21
C VAL A 25 -3.78 -7.31 -0.85
N PRO A 26 -4.74 -8.18 -0.45
CA PRO A 26 -5.40 -9.07 -1.39
C PRO A 26 -6.11 -8.27 -2.48
N PHE A 27 -5.92 -8.62 -3.75
CA PHE A 27 -6.76 -8.15 -4.84
C PHE A 27 -7.80 -9.22 -5.15
N PRO A 28 -9.09 -9.04 -4.79
CA PRO A 28 -10.10 -10.07 -4.97
C PRO A 28 -10.22 -10.50 -6.44
N PRO A 29 -10.27 -11.81 -6.73
CA PRO A 29 -10.67 -12.30 -8.05
C PRO A 29 -12.08 -11.83 -8.39
N GLU A 30 -12.38 -11.70 -9.68
CA GLU A 30 -13.66 -11.19 -10.18
C GLU A 30 -14.88 -11.93 -9.61
N GLU A 31 -14.77 -13.24 -9.37
CA GLU A 31 -15.84 -14.08 -8.80
C GLU A 31 -16.26 -13.68 -7.36
N TYR A 32 -15.39 -12.97 -6.63
CA TYR A 32 -15.68 -12.46 -5.29
C TYR A 32 -16.24 -11.03 -5.31
N GLY A 33 -16.46 -10.49 -6.51
CA GLY A 33 -16.88 -9.13 -6.74
C GLY A 33 -15.75 -8.13 -6.48
N ASP A 34 -15.93 -6.94 -7.04
CA ASP A 34 -15.04 -5.84 -6.73
C ASP A 34 -15.41 -5.22 -5.39
N ARG A 35 -14.58 -5.46 -4.39
CA ARG A 35 -14.80 -4.99 -3.02
C ARG A 35 -13.54 -4.41 -2.43
N THR A 36 -13.72 -3.51 -1.46
CA THR A 36 -12.63 -3.03 -0.63
C THR A 36 -11.99 -4.20 0.11
N SER A 37 -10.66 -4.29 0.03
CA SER A 37 -9.85 -5.30 0.72
C SER A 37 -8.73 -4.61 1.49
N HIS A 38 -8.20 -5.28 2.51
CA HIS A 38 -7.12 -4.73 3.31
C HIS A 38 -6.27 -5.81 3.98
N SER A 39 -5.07 -5.43 4.38
CA SER A 39 -4.13 -6.27 5.10
C SER A 39 -3.29 -5.44 6.05
N TRP A 40 -2.63 -6.11 6.98
CA TRP A 40 -1.89 -5.49 8.07
C TRP A 40 -0.68 -6.32 8.49
N VAL A 41 0.31 -5.63 9.05
CA VAL A 41 1.55 -6.21 9.61
C VAL A 41 1.87 -5.54 10.94
N ALA A 42 2.37 -6.32 11.89
CA ALA A 42 2.85 -5.80 13.18
C ALA A 42 4.38 -5.68 13.17
N PHE A 43 4.91 -4.60 13.73
CA PHE A 43 6.33 -4.33 13.79
C PHE A 43 6.92 -4.90 15.08
N GLN A 44 7.52 -6.07 14.97
CA GLN A 44 8.13 -6.80 16.08
C GLN A 44 9.63 -7.02 15.80
N ASN A 45 10.15 -8.21 16.09
CA ASN A 45 11.56 -8.56 16.04
C ASN A 45 11.99 -9.12 14.68
N GLU A 46 11.11 -9.11 13.69
CA GLU A 46 11.38 -9.58 12.34
C GLU A 46 11.24 -8.43 11.33
N VAL A 47 11.86 -8.60 10.17
CA VAL A 47 11.68 -7.67 9.04
C VAL A 47 10.33 -7.94 8.42
N GLU A 48 9.54 -6.89 8.22
CA GLU A 48 8.16 -7.00 7.73
C GLU A 48 7.93 -6.10 6.53
N GLY A 49 6.93 -6.47 5.73
CA GLY A 49 6.53 -5.66 4.58
C GLY A 49 5.07 -5.75 4.25
N LEU A 50 4.54 -4.66 3.71
CA LEU A 50 3.17 -4.55 3.25
C LEU A 50 3.14 -3.90 1.87
N ALA A 51 2.69 -4.66 0.88
CA ALA A 51 2.60 -4.21 -0.50
C ALA A 51 1.14 -4.00 -0.92
N VAL A 52 0.89 -3.01 -1.77
CA VAL A 52 -0.33 -2.90 -2.57
C VAL A 52 0.08 -2.94 -4.04
N HIS A 53 -0.74 -3.62 -4.83
CA HIS A 53 -0.55 -3.73 -6.26
C HIS A 53 -1.90 -3.69 -6.97
N GLY A 54 -1.86 -3.63 -8.30
CA GLY A 54 -3.06 -3.63 -9.12
C GLY A 54 -3.88 -2.36 -9.02
N LEU A 55 -3.26 -1.23 -8.65
CA LEU A 55 -3.95 0.07 -8.70
C LEU A 55 -3.91 0.61 -10.13
N TYR A 56 -5.05 0.62 -10.81
CA TYR A 56 -5.19 1.16 -12.19
C TYR A 56 -6.36 2.14 -12.33
N GLY A 57 -6.78 2.73 -11.22
CA GLY A 57 -8.03 3.48 -11.10
C GLY A 57 -8.57 3.47 -9.67
N CYS A 58 -8.08 2.53 -8.85
CA CYS A 58 -8.42 2.33 -7.45
C CYS A 58 -7.66 3.31 -6.54
N THR A 59 -8.20 3.55 -5.35
CA THR A 59 -7.53 4.34 -4.31
C THR A 59 -7.03 3.40 -3.22
N SER A 60 -5.89 3.70 -2.60
CA SER A 60 -5.36 2.95 -1.48
C SER A 60 -5.08 3.89 -0.30
N ILE A 61 -5.37 3.45 0.91
CA ILE A 61 -4.94 4.13 2.13
C ILE A 61 -3.85 3.27 2.76
N VAL A 62 -2.75 3.88 3.16
CA VAL A 62 -1.68 3.25 3.95
C VAL A 62 -1.58 3.98 5.27
N VAL A 63 -1.78 3.27 6.37
CA VAL A 63 -1.60 3.79 7.72
C VAL A 63 -0.41 3.06 8.34
N VAL A 64 0.58 3.81 8.82
CA VAL A 64 1.77 3.25 9.47
C VAL A 64 2.00 3.94 10.81
N SER A 65 2.41 3.18 11.81
CA SER A 65 2.87 3.68 13.11
C SER A 65 4.16 2.98 13.52
N ARG A 66 4.69 3.31 14.70
CA ARG A 66 5.81 2.56 15.30
C ARG A 66 5.47 1.11 15.61
N ARG A 67 4.20 0.70 15.64
CA ARG A 67 3.78 -0.67 16.02
C ARG A 67 3.36 -1.54 14.85
N GLY A 68 3.09 -0.97 13.68
CA GLY A 68 2.67 -1.73 12.52
C GLY A 68 2.18 -0.87 11.37
N ALA A 69 1.66 -1.54 10.36
CA ALA A 69 1.04 -0.89 9.22
C ALA A 69 -0.23 -1.64 8.79
N TRP A 70 -1.13 -0.89 8.17
CA TRP A 70 -2.36 -1.35 7.54
C TRP A 70 -2.47 -0.67 6.18
N ALA A 71 -2.94 -1.39 5.19
CA ALA A 71 -3.19 -0.84 3.87
C ALA A 71 -4.45 -1.46 3.26
N CYS A 72 -5.15 -0.69 2.45
CA CYS A 72 -6.33 -1.16 1.74
C CYS A 72 -6.25 -0.92 0.24
N HIS A 73 -7.18 -1.55 -0.46
CA HIS A 73 -7.47 -1.35 -1.86
C HIS A 73 -8.96 -1.02 -1.97
N ILE A 74 -9.28 0.22 -2.33
CA ILE A 74 -10.66 0.71 -2.50
C ILE A 74 -10.96 0.76 -3.99
N TRP A 75 -12.02 0.07 -4.40
CA TRP A 75 -12.37 -0.10 -5.80
C TRP A 75 -12.84 1.20 -6.46
N GLN A 76 -12.51 1.41 -7.74
CA GLN A 76 -12.82 2.64 -8.48
C GLN A 76 -14.32 3.03 -8.44
N PRO A 77 -15.27 2.14 -8.80
CA PRO A 77 -16.70 2.39 -8.72
C PRO A 77 -17.23 2.92 -7.39
N THR A 78 -16.49 2.72 -6.29
CA THR A 78 -16.87 3.34 -5.01
C THR A 78 -16.81 4.87 -5.11
N PHE A 79 -15.91 5.42 -5.94
CA PHE A 79 -15.68 6.85 -6.12
C PHE A 79 -16.47 7.50 -7.27
N ASP A 80 -17.34 6.76 -7.96
CA ASP A 80 -18.26 7.34 -8.95
C ASP A 80 -19.42 8.04 -8.21
N VAL A 81 -19.11 9.19 -7.61
CA VAL A 81 -19.99 9.95 -6.69
C VAL A 81 -20.60 11.16 -7.41
N ASP A 82 -21.72 10.95 -8.11
CA ASP A 82 -22.40 12.04 -8.83
C ASP A 82 -23.68 12.53 -8.12
N SER A 83 -24.11 11.84 -7.05
CA SER A 83 -25.33 12.14 -6.31
C SER A 83 -25.23 11.93 -4.79
N LEU A 84 -26.25 12.37 -4.04
CA LEU A 84 -26.35 12.11 -2.60
C LEU A 84 -26.49 10.62 -2.27
N GLU A 85 -27.11 9.83 -3.17
CA GLU A 85 -27.24 8.38 -3.03
C GLU A 85 -25.87 7.69 -3.20
N ASP A 86 -25.05 8.19 -4.11
CA ASP A 86 -23.69 7.69 -4.34
C ASP A 86 -22.78 8.00 -3.14
N LYS A 87 -22.97 9.14 -2.46
CA LYS A 87 -22.25 9.45 -1.20
C LYS A 87 -22.58 8.47 -0.09
N GLU A 88 -23.81 8.00 -0.01
CA GLU A 88 -24.18 6.98 0.98
C GLU A 88 -23.64 5.61 0.59
N THR A 89 -23.61 5.30 -0.70
CA THR A 89 -22.94 4.11 -1.23
C THR A 89 -21.45 4.14 -0.92
N PHE A 90 -20.78 5.28 -1.12
CA PHE A 90 -19.38 5.48 -0.74
C PHE A 90 -19.17 5.20 0.75
N ARG A 91 -20.00 5.76 1.64
CA ARG A 91 -19.90 5.47 3.08
C ARG A 91 -20.08 3.99 3.39
N ARG A 92 -21.04 3.33 2.74
CA ARG A 92 -21.31 1.90 2.98
C ARG A 92 -20.17 1.00 2.49
N GLU A 93 -19.64 1.24 1.29
CA GLU A 93 -18.69 0.33 0.63
C GLU A 93 -17.21 0.69 0.91
N ALA A 94 -16.90 1.95 1.24
CA ALA A 94 -15.57 2.37 1.66
C ALA A 94 -15.44 2.36 3.17
N TYR A 95 -16.20 3.19 3.89
CA TYR A 95 -15.96 3.40 5.32
C TYR A 95 -16.17 2.15 6.15
N GLN A 96 -17.19 1.34 5.84
CA GLN A 96 -17.41 0.10 6.57
C GLN A 96 -16.18 -0.81 6.52
N HIS A 97 -15.59 -1.01 5.34
CA HIS A 97 -14.41 -1.88 5.16
C HIS A 97 -13.09 -1.21 5.53
N ILE A 98 -13.04 0.11 5.62
CA ILE A 98 -11.88 0.83 6.19
C ILE A 98 -11.84 0.62 7.70
N HIS A 99 -12.98 0.78 8.38
CA HIS A 99 -13.05 0.77 9.84
C HIS A 99 -13.18 -0.62 10.43
N TRP A 100 -13.83 -1.55 9.72
CA TRP A 100 -14.17 -2.87 10.23
C TRP A 100 -13.81 -3.97 9.23
N GLY A 101 -13.16 -5.01 9.73
CA GLY A 101 -12.90 -6.22 8.99
C GLY A 101 -14.17 -7.03 8.73
N SER A 102 -14.18 -7.80 7.65
CA SER A 102 -15.19 -8.84 7.40
C SER A 102 -14.78 -10.21 7.91
N ASN A 103 -13.63 -10.31 8.60
CA ASN A 103 -13.07 -11.55 9.15
C ASN A 103 -12.94 -12.66 8.09
N ASP A 104 -12.63 -12.25 6.86
CA ASP A 104 -12.33 -13.13 5.73
C ASP A 104 -10.90 -12.88 5.22
N LYS A 105 -10.47 -13.67 4.23
CA LYS A 105 -9.09 -13.61 3.69
C LYS A 105 -8.75 -12.29 2.99
N PHE A 106 -9.73 -11.46 2.66
CA PHE A 106 -9.57 -10.19 1.96
C PHE A 106 -9.59 -8.98 2.90
N ALA A 107 -10.13 -9.14 4.11
CA ALA A 107 -10.41 -8.04 5.02
C ALA A 107 -10.49 -8.55 6.47
N GLU A 108 -9.35 -8.94 7.06
CA GLU A 108 -9.32 -9.55 8.41
C GLU A 108 -9.70 -8.54 9.51
N TYR A 109 -8.97 -7.41 9.61
CA TYR A 109 -9.21 -6.34 10.60
C TYR A 109 -9.15 -4.95 9.99
N GLY A 110 -10.11 -4.10 10.35
CA GLY A 110 -10.16 -2.69 9.99
C GLY A 110 -9.44 -1.79 10.98
N LEU A 111 -9.44 -0.48 10.70
CA LEU A 111 -8.71 0.51 11.49
C LEU A 111 -9.22 0.66 12.92
N GLU A 112 -10.53 0.58 13.17
CA GLU A 112 -11.07 0.69 14.53
C GLU A 112 -10.67 -0.51 15.39
N GLU A 113 -10.69 -1.71 14.84
CA GLU A 113 -10.26 -2.93 15.54
C GLU A 113 -8.78 -2.88 15.93
N LEU A 114 -7.92 -2.40 15.02
CA LEU A 114 -6.47 -2.26 15.23
C LEU A 114 -6.08 -1.03 16.07
N ARG A 115 -6.98 -0.05 16.23
CA ARG A 115 -6.81 1.10 17.12
C ARG A 115 -7.30 0.81 18.53
N ASP A 116 -8.46 0.17 18.68
CA ASP A 116 -9.17 0.07 19.96
C ASP A 116 -9.09 -1.33 20.59
N ASN A 117 -8.32 -2.25 20.00
CA ASN A 117 -8.17 -3.64 20.45
C ASN A 117 -9.47 -4.44 20.49
N ILE A 118 -10.37 -4.18 19.55
CA ILE A 118 -11.70 -4.80 19.55
C ILE A 118 -11.57 -6.22 18.98
N GLY A 119 -11.46 -7.22 19.86
CA GLY A 119 -11.46 -8.63 19.47
C GLY A 119 -10.18 -9.15 18.79
N VAL A 120 -9.14 -8.34 18.67
CA VAL A 120 -7.88 -8.68 17.96
C VAL A 120 -6.75 -9.17 18.87
N GLY A 121 -6.79 -8.82 20.16
CA GLY A 121 -5.76 -9.15 21.15
C GLY A 121 -4.65 -8.08 21.22
N SER A 122 -4.08 -7.88 22.42
CA SER A 122 -3.21 -6.73 22.73
C SER A 122 -1.94 -6.59 21.88
N SER A 123 -1.46 -7.69 21.27
CA SER A 123 -0.32 -7.66 20.35
C SER A 123 -0.64 -7.08 18.96
N ARG A 124 -1.89 -6.67 18.73
CA ARG A 124 -2.39 -6.15 17.44
C ARG A 124 -2.92 -4.72 17.53
N ASN A 125 -2.58 -4.00 18.61
CA ASN A 125 -2.87 -2.58 18.78
C ASN A 125 -1.86 -1.73 18.03
N LEU A 126 -2.10 -1.54 16.74
CA LEU A 126 -1.14 -0.88 15.85
C LEU A 126 -1.24 0.65 15.96
N PHE A 127 -2.43 1.20 16.10
CA PHE A 127 -2.65 2.64 15.92
C PHE A 127 -3.11 3.39 17.18
N GLY A 128 -3.19 2.71 18.31
CA GLY A 128 -3.50 3.31 19.59
C GLY A 128 -3.76 2.28 20.67
N ASP A 129 -3.82 2.75 21.91
CA ASP A 129 -4.44 2.06 23.04
C ASP A 129 -4.78 3.08 24.14
N SER A 130 -5.18 2.61 25.32
CA SER A 130 -5.47 3.46 26.47
C SER A 130 -4.27 4.23 27.02
N SER A 131 -3.05 3.90 26.58
CA SER A 131 -1.78 4.46 27.07
C SER A 131 -1.06 5.32 26.04
N ASN A 132 -1.27 5.09 24.74
CA ASN A 132 -0.64 5.84 23.65
C ASN A 132 -1.65 6.12 22.55
N SER A 133 -1.79 7.40 22.20
CA SER A 133 -2.53 7.87 21.04
C SER A 133 -1.80 7.56 19.72
N ALA A 134 -2.52 7.65 18.60
CA ALA A 134 -1.93 7.53 17.26
C ALA A 134 -0.79 8.54 17.04
N VAL A 135 -0.94 9.77 17.55
CA VAL A 135 0.09 10.82 17.47
C VAL A 135 1.37 10.42 18.22
N GLU A 136 1.26 9.89 19.44
CA GLU A 136 2.41 9.45 20.24
C GLU A 136 3.13 8.23 19.62
N LEU A 137 2.37 7.39 18.91
CA LEU A 137 2.90 6.27 18.13
C LEU A 137 3.53 6.71 16.80
N GLY A 138 3.54 8.00 16.49
CA GLY A 138 4.09 8.54 15.25
C GLY A 138 3.34 8.04 14.02
N THR A 139 2.02 7.84 14.15
CA THR A 139 1.18 7.38 13.05
C THR A 139 1.20 8.39 11.90
N GLN A 140 1.28 7.88 10.67
CA GLN A 140 1.17 8.66 9.43
C GLN A 140 0.21 7.95 8.48
N VAL A 141 -0.49 8.73 7.67
CA VAL A 141 -1.46 8.26 6.68
C VAL A 141 -1.05 8.71 5.29
N PHE A 142 -1.10 7.81 4.33
CA PHE A 142 -0.91 8.10 2.91
C PHE A 142 -2.16 7.69 2.15
N ILE A 143 -2.74 8.61 1.38
CA ILE A 143 -3.89 8.36 0.52
C ILE A 143 -3.39 8.38 -0.92
N MET A 144 -3.29 7.19 -1.53
CA MET A 144 -2.80 7.01 -2.87
C MET A 144 -3.96 6.97 -3.86
N THR A 145 -4.00 7.90 -4.81
CA THR A 145 -5.12 8.10 -5.75
C THR A 145 -4.60 8.21 -7.20
N PRO A 146 -5.33 7.71 -8.21
CA PRO A 146 -4.84 7.79 -9.58
C PRO A 146 -4.82 9.23 -10.07
N ARG A 147 -3.90 9.53 -10.97
CA ARG A 147 -3.99 10.74 -11.80
C ARG A 147 -5.19 10.64 -12.75
N PRO A 148 -5.81 11.77 -13.13
CA PRO A 148 -6.78 11.77 -14.22
C PRO A 148 -6.10 11.27 -15.51
N PRO A 149 -6.71 10.32 -16.24
CA PRO A 149 -6.15 9.85 -17.50
C PRO A 149 -6.08 11.00 -18.51
N LEU A 150 -5.08 10.98 -19.38
CA LEU A 150 -5.05 11.89 -20.53
C LEU A 150 -6.21 11.52 -21.48
N PRO A 151 -6.90 12.51 -22.07
CA PRO A 151 -8.01 12.23 -22.96
C PRO A 151 -7.49 11.47 -24.19
N PHE A 152 -8.14 10.36 -24.55
CA PHE A 152 -7.72 9.58 -25.72
C PHE A 152 -7.95 10.35 -27.04
N GLU A 153 -8.88 11.30 -27.03
CA GLU A 153 -9.27 12.15 -28.15
C GLU A 153 -9.17 13.62 -27.75
N TYR A 154 -8.59 14.43 -28.63
CA TYR A 154 -8.58 15.88 -28.52
C TYR A 154 -10.00 16.46 -28.66
N PRO A 155 -10.26 17.67 -28.15
CA PRO A 155 -11.58 18.31 -28.26
C PRO A 155 -12.08 18.53 -29.70
N ASP A 156 -11.20 18.49 -30.70
CA ASP A 156 -11.50 18.62 -32.13
C ASP A 156 -11.74 17.28 -32.84
N GLY A 157 -11.61 16.16 -32.13
CA GLY A 157 -11.91 14.81 -32.61
C GLY A 157 -10.70 14.00 -33.10
N ASP A 158 -9.49 14.56 -33.02
CA ASP A 158 -8.25 13.84 -33.34
C ASP A 158 -7.78 12.97 -32.18
N PHE A 159 -7.11 11.85 -32.43
CA PHE A 159 -6.65 10.94 -31.37
C PHE A 159 -5.23 11.29 -30.88
N LEU A 160 -5.00 11.17 -29.57
CA LEU A 160 -3.65 11.20 -29.03
C LEU A 160 -2.88 9.92 -29.41
N PRO A 161 -1.58 10.01 -29.73
CA PRO A 161 -0.76 8.82 -29.91
C PRO A 161 -0.66 8.04 -28.59
N TYR A 162 -0.59 6.71 -28.69
CA TYR A 162 -0.58 5.79 -27.55
C TYR A 162 0.45 6.17 -26.48
N GLU A 163 1.68 6.48 -26.90
CA GLU A 163 2.78 6.82 -26.00
C GLU A 163 2.51 8.10 -25.21
N ALA A 164 1.68 9.00 -25.74
CA ALA A 164 1.26 10.20 -25.04
C ALA A 164 0.14 9.90 -24.02
N VAL A 165 -0.76 8.95 -24.31
CA VAL A 165 -1.87 8.60 -23.41
C VAL A 165 -1.40 7.76 -22.23
N ASP A 166 -0.46 6.83 -22.45
CA ASP A 166 0.07 5.93 -21.41
C ASP A 166 1.33 6.49 -20.70
N ASP A 167 1.61 7.79 -20.85
CA ASP A 167 2.77 8.45 -20.23
C ASP A 167 2.72 8.36 -18.69
N ALA A 168 3.72 7.70 -18.11
CA ALA A 168 3.88 7.56 -16.66
C ALA A 168 4.13 8.90 -15.93
N TYR A 169 4.45 9.98 -16.67
CA TYR A 169 4.59 11.34 -16.14
C TYR A 169 3.43 12.26 -16.52
N GLY A 170 2.42 11.76 -17.23
CA GLY A 170 1.21 12.51 -17.53
C GLY A 170 0.51 12.95 -16.25
N ASN A 171 0.07 14.21 -16.21
CA ASN A 171 -0.74 14.80 -15.13
C ASN A 171 -0.16 14.66 -13.70
N VAL A 172 1.17 14.58 -13.53
CA VAL A 172 1.82 14.54 -12.21
C VAL A 172 1.33 15.69 -11.32
N GLY A 173 0.98 15.37 -10.07
CA GLY A 173 0.45 16.32 -9.10
C GLY A 173 -1.04 16.64 -9.25
N LEU A 174 -1.72 16.09 -10.27
CA LEU A 174 -3.17 16.09 -10.34
C LEU A 174 -3.72 14.79 -9.77
N ILE A 175 -4.86 14.87 -9.08
CA ILE A 175 -5.52 13.71 -8.48
C ILE A 175 -6.89 13.50 -9.09
N ARG A 176 -7.34 12.24 -9.09
CA ARG A 176 -8.73 11.88 -9.37
C ARG A 176 -9.51 11.77 -8.05
N TYR A 177 -10.83 11.86 -8.16
CA TYR A 177 -11.79 11.69 -7.06
C TYR A 177 -11.65 12.70 -5.92
N GLU A 178 -11.33 13.97 -6.21
CA GLU A 178 -11.10 15.03 -5.21
C GLU A 178 -12.09 14.98 -4.04
N GLU A 179 -13.40 14.94 -4.33
CA GLU A 179 -14.44 14.87 -3.29
C GLU A 179 -14.36 13.59 -2.43
N GLY A 180 -14.13 12.43 -3.04
CA GLY A 180 -13.95 11.18 -2.30
C GLY A 180 -12.66 11.15 -1.48
N ILE A 181 -11.59 11.80 -1.97
CA ILE A 181 -10.34 11.95 -1.24
C ILE A 181 -10.52 12.89 -0.05
N ASP A 182 -11.25 14.00 -0.19
CA ASP A 182 -11.60 14.89 0.91
C ASP A 182 -12.44 14.15 1.98
N MET A 183 -13.38 13.32 1.55
CA MET A 183 -14.16 12.47 2.45
C MET A 183 -13.28 11.48 3.22
N ILE A 184 -12.31 10.83 2.56
CA ILE A 184 -11.36 9.94 3.24
C ILE A 184 -10.47 10.73 4.19
N TRP A 185 -9.96 11.88 3.75
CA TRP A 185 -9.11 12.75 4.56
C TRP A 185 -9.81 13.13 5.87
N GLU A 186 -11.05 13.64 5.79
CA GLU A 186 -11.83 14.00 6.98
C GLU A 186 -12.05 12.81 7.90
N ASP A 187 -12.31 11.64 7.34
CA ASP A 187 -12.50 10.40 8.09
C ASP A 187 -11.22 9.99 8.83
N MET A 188 -10.06 10.08 8.17
CA MET A 188 -8.75 9.80 8.79
C MET A 188 -8.41 10.81 9.89
N VAL A 189 -8.73 12.10 9.71
CA VAL A 189 -8.61 13.12 10.76
C VAL A 189 -9.51 12.79 11.96
N LYS A 190 -10.76 12.37 11.72
CA LYS A 190 -11.68 11.94 12.79
C LYS A 190 -11.18 10.69 13.52
N THR A 191 -10.50 9.80 12.80
CA THR A 191 -10.08 8.49 13.31
C THR A 191 -8.80 8.55 14.13
N PHE A 192 -7.82 9.34 13.70
CA PHE A 192 -6.49 9.38 14.28
C PHE A 192 -6.12 10.72 14.93
N GLY A 193 -6.91 11.77 14.73
CA GLY A 193 -6.62 13.11 15.21
C GLY A 193 -5.56 13.82 14.37
N ASP A 194 -4.66 14.55 15.03
CA ASP A 194 -3.63 15.39 14.39
C ASP A 194 -2.39 14.58 13.97
N VAL A 195 -2.59 13.60 13.08
CA VAL A 195 -1.52 12.83 12.45
C VAL A 195 -1.20 13.41 11.07
N PRO A 196 0.05 13.31 10.58
CA PRO A 196 0.35 13.67 9.20
C PRO A 196 -0.44 12.80 8.21
N ILE A 197 -1.10 13.45 7.26
CA ILE A 197 -1.79 12.81 6.15
C ILE A 197 -1.20 13.39 4.85
N GLU A 198 -0.78 12.53 3.93
CA GLU A 198 -0.26 12.91 2.61
C GLU A 198 -1.14 12.29 1.51
N VAL A 199 -1.61 13.10 0.57
CA VAL A 199 -2.25 12.59 -0.65
C VAL A 199 -1.16 12.42 -1.72
N VAL A 200 -1.06 11.22 -2.28
CA VAL A 200 -0.03 10.84 -3.25
C VAL A 200 -0.69 10.40 -4.55
N ASP A 201 -0.37 11.08 -5.65
CA ASP A 201 -0.81 10.67 -6.98
C ASP A 201 0.02 9.50 -7.53
N TYR A 202 -0.58 8.67 -8.38
CA TYR A 202 0.13 7.62 -9.12
C TYR A 202 -0.34 7.54 -10.58
N ALA A 203 0.48 6.95 -11.45
CA ALA A 203 0.13 6.81 -12.86
C ALA A 203 -0.71 5.55 -13.11
N PRO A 204 -2.05 5.62 -13.28
CA PRO A 204 -2.87 4.43 -13.49
C PRO A 204 -2.56 3.78 -14.82
N ARG A 205 -2.56 2.45 -14.88
CA ARG A 205 -2.50 1.73 -16.17
C ARG A 205 -3.81 1.92 -16.94
N LEU A 206 -3.74 1.95 -18.27
CA LEU A 206 -4.90 2.09 -19.14
C LEU A 206 -5.06 0.83 -20.00
N ALA A 207 -6.31 0.47 -20.28
CA ALA A 207 -6.67 -0.62 -21.17
C ALA A 207 -6.94 -0.01 -22.54
N LEU A 208 -6.10 -0.37 -23.51
CA LEU A 208 -5.92 0.44 -24.71
C LEU A 208 -6.33 -0.29 -26.00
N SER A 209 -6.95 -1.49 -25.93
CA SER A 209 -7.49 -2.18 -27.10
C SER A 209 -8.78 -2.97 -26.86
N ASP A 210 -9.60 -3.12 -27.93
CA ASP A 210 -10.78 -3.99 -27.96
C ASP A 210 -10.41 -5.48 -27.81
N GLN A 211 -9.17 -5.87 -28.14
CA GLN A 211 -8.67 -7.24 -27.97
C GLN A 211 -8.34 -7.55 -26.51
N ASP A 212 -8.12 -6.52 -25.70
CA ASP A 212 -7.87 -6.70 -24.27
C ASP A 212 -9.18 -6.98 -23.51
N GLN A 213 -10.38 -6.86 -24.12
CA GLN A 213 -11.66 -7.03 -23.41
C GLN A 213 -11.76 -8.32 -22.57
N ASP A 214 -11.24 -9.43 -23.05
CA ASP A 214 -11.25 -10.72 -22.34
C ASP A 214 -10.25 -10.78 -21.16
N HIS A 215 -9.27 -9.86 -21.11
CA HIS A 215 -8.17 -9.83 -20.13
C HIS A 215 -7.86 -8.42 -19.57
N VAL A 216 -8.78 -7.45 -19.71
CA VAL A 216 -8.56 -6.03 -19.34
C VAL A 216 -8.09 -5.92 -17.92
N ARG A 217 -8.77 -6.64 -17.02
CA ARG A 217 -8.44 -6.65 -15.59
C ARG A 217 -7.03 -7.17 -15.34
N SER A 218 -6.60 -8.21 -16.04
CA SER A 218 -5.25 -8.79 -15.90
C SER A 218 -4.17 -7.82 -16.38
N ALA A 219 -4.38 -7.21 -17.55
CA ALA A 219 -3.48 -6.21 -18.11
C ALA A 219 -3.38 -4.96 -17.24
N LEU A 220 -4.51 -4.45 -16.75
CA LEU A 220 -4.58 -3.27 -15.90
C LEU A 220 -3.99 -3.51 -14.49
N SER A 221 -4.28 -4.66 -13.88
CA SER A 221 -3.80 -4.99 -12.53
C SER A 221 -2.33 -5.41 -12.48
N ASP A 222 -1.69 -5.59 -13.64
CA ASP A 222 -0.31 -6.05 -13.74
C ASP A 222 -0.09 -7.39 -13.03
N GLU A 223 -0.86 -8.43 -13.38
CA GLU A 223 -0.76 -9.76 -12.75
C GLU A 223 0.63 -10.39 -12.86
N ASN A 224 1.42 -9.98 -13.86
CA ASN A 224 2.81 -10.43 -14.06
C ASN A 224 3.85 -9.58 -13.29
N PHE A 225 3.43 -8.51 -12.61
CA PHE A 225 4.29 -7.61 -11.84
C PHE A 225 5.48 -7.10 -12.67
N GLU A 226 5.20 -6.55 -13.85
CA GLU A 226 6.23 -6.05 -14.77
C GLU A 226 6.46 -4.54 -14.65
N SER A 227 5.46 -3.82 -14.11
CA SER A 227 5.48 -2.35 -14.00
C SER A 227 5.58 -1.90 -12.55
N SER A 228 6.17 -0.74 -12.29
CA SER A 228 6.09 -0.09 -10.97
C SER A 228 4.78 0.66 -10.75
N ARG A 229 4.03 0.93 -11.82
CA ARG A 229 2.81 1.75 -11.77
C ARG A 229 1.75 1.12 -10.88
N GLY A 230 1.10 1.97 -10.09
CA GLY A 230 0.02 1.53 -9.20
C GLY A 230 0.46 0.52 -8.13
N LYS A 231 1.72 0.62 -7.69
CA LYS A 231 2.28 -0.22 -6.62
C LYS A 231 2.83 0.64 -5.50
N LEU A 232 2.68 0.13 -4.29
CA LEU A 232 3.34 0.67 -3.11
C LEU A 232 3.93 -0.45 -2.28
N LEU A 233 4.95 -0.10 -1.51
CA LEU A 233 5.66 -1.05 -0.69
C LEU A 233 6.17 -0.38 0.58
N LEU A 234 5.57 -0.75 1.70
CA LEU A 234 6.03 -0.37 3.01
C LEU A 234 7.02 -1.41 3.53
N GLN A 235 8.15 -0.92 4.04
CA GLN A 235 9.15 -1.72 4.74
C GLN A 235 9.27 -1.40 6.19
N TYR A 236 9.46 -2.44 7.00
CA TYR A 236 9.87 -2.32 8.40
C TYR A 236 11.13 -3.13 8.67
N ARG A 237 12.03 -2.54 9.46
CA ARG A 237 13.26 -3.16 9.93
C ARG A 237 13.36 -3.00 11.46
N PRO A 238 13.50 -4.11 12.23
CA PRO A 238 13.77 -4.04 13.65
C PRO A 238 15.18 -3.51 13.93
N ALA A 239 15.40 -3.07 15.17
CA ALA A 239 16.74 -2.76 15.65
C ALA A 239 17.59 -4.03 15.73
N GLY A 240 18.88 -3.94 15.46
CA GLY A 240 19.81 -5.05 15.49
C GLY A 240 21.24 -4.60 15.77
N SER A 241 22.18 -5.54 15.79
CA SER A 241 23.58 -5.26 16.18
C SER A 241 24.31 -4.24 15.30
N LYS A 242 23.83 -4.02 14.06
CA LYS A 242 24.39 -3.02 13.13
C LYS A 242 23.59 -1.72 13.10
N CYS A 243 22.36 -1.72 13.59
CA CYS A 243 21.41 -0.63 13.47
C CYS A 243 20.58 -0.58 14.76
N ASP A 244 20.94 0.30 15.66
CA ASP A 244 20.36 0.44 16.99
C ASP A 244 18.89 0.87 16.98
N LYS A 245 18.40 1.44 15.88
CA LYS A 245 17.01 1.87 15.71
C LYS A 245 16.14 0.92 14.89
N ALA A 246 14.87 0.87 15.27
CA ALA A 246 13.79 0.37 14.44
C ALA A 246 13.39 1.44 13.43
N ALA A 247 12.98 1.01 12.23
CA ALA A 247 12.73 1.92 11.12
C ALA A 247 11.65 1.39 10.18
N TRP A 248 10.91 2.31 9.55
CA TRP A 248 10.09 2.01 8.38
C TRP A 248 10.36 2.99 7.23
N ARG A 249 10.16 2.54 5.99
CA ARG A 249 10.20 3.38 4.78
C ARG A 249 9.13 2.96 3.78
N LEU A 250 8.55 3.90 3.06
CA LEU A 250 7.49 3.66 2.08
C LEU A 250 7.95 4.04 0.68
N TRP A 251 7.76 3.10 -0.26
CA TRP A 251 7.95 3.31 -1.69
C TRP A 251 6.60 3.46 -2.38
N VAL A 252 6.53 4.40 -3.31
CA VAL A 252 5.37 4.63 -4.17
C VAL A 252 5.86 4.64 -5.61
N GLU A 253 5.43 3.67 -6.40
CA GLU A 253 6.03 3.38 -7.71
C GLU A 253 7.57 3.40 -7.61
N ASN A 254 8.29 3.80 -8.66
CA ASN A 254 9.75 3.90 -8.63
C ASN A 254 10.27 5.21 -8.00
N ALA A 255 9.45 5.94 -7.24
CA ALA A 255 9.86 7.19 -6.62
C ALA A 255 10.82 6.95 -5.44
N GLU A 256 11.68 7.93 -5.19
CA GLU A 256 12.48 7.96 -3.96
C GLU A 256 11.56 8.04 -2.74
N VAL A 257 11.97 7.37 -1.66
CA VAL A 257 11.25 7.35 -0.38
C VAL A 257 11.06 8.77 0.17
N GLY A 258 12.02 9.67 -0.05
CA GLY A 258 11.98 11.05 0.42
C GLY A 258 11.74 11.13 1.93
N THR A 259 10.70 11.85 2.34
CA THR A 259 10.30 12.01 3.75
C THR A 259 9.44 10.86 4.28
N ARG A 260 9.08 9.87 3.44
CA ARG A 260 8.20 8.75 3.81
C ARG A 260 8.96 7.66 4.54
N THR A 261 9.61 8.04 5.63
CA THR A 261 10.45 7.18 6.46
C THR A 261 10.40 7.66 7.90
N ALA A 262 10.59 6.74 8.85
CA ALA A 262 10.79 7.11 10.25
C ALA A 262 11.73 6.12 10.94
N GLU A 263 12.45 6.61 11.95
CA GLU A 263 13.27 5.81 12.84
C GLU A 263 13.00 6.17 14.30
N TRP A 264 13.08 5.18 15.19
CA TRP A 264 12.83 5.37 16.62
C TRP A 264 13.62 4.40 17.48
N GLU A 265 13.70 4.71 18.77
CA GLU A 265 14.25 3.80 19.77
C GLU A 265 13.34 2.57 19.93
N PRO A 266 13.87 1.34 19.70
CA PRO A 266 13.05 0.14 19.67
C PRO A 266 12.50 -0.20 21.06
N THR A 267 11.30 -0.78 21.10
CA THR A 267 10.85 -1.54 22.27
C THR A 267 11.53 -2.92 22.32
N VAL A 268 11.40 -3.64 23.43
CA VAL A 268 12.09 -4.94 23.64
C VAL A 268 11.70 -6.00 22.60
N ASP A 269 10.47 -5.94 22.11
CA ASP A 269 9.92 -6.78 21.05
C ASP A 269 10.32 -6.32 19.64
N GLN A 270 10.94 -5.16 19.48
CA GLN A 270 11.45 -4.62 18.21
C GLN A 270 12.95 -4.81 18.02
N ILE A 271 13.56 -5.65 18.85
CA ILE A 271 14.97 -6.00 18.78
C ILE A 271 15.10 -7.35 18.07
N TYR A 272 15.80 -7.35 16.94
CA TYR A 272 16.08 -8.51 16.12
C TYR A 272 16.82 -9.59 16.91
N ARG A 273 16.24 -10.80 16.96
CA ARG A 273 16.85 -11.98 17.60
C ARG A 273 17.21 -12.98 16.52
N SER A 274 18.50 -13.23 16.34
CA SER A 274 19.11 -13.82 15.14
C SER A 274 18.87 -15.33 14.91
N GLU A 275 17.80 -15.93 15.43
CA GLU A 275 17.71 -17.40 15.46
C GLU A 275 17.15 -18.05 14.18
N HIS A 276 16.50 -17.32 13.25
CA HIS A 276 15.69 -18.00 12.22
C HIS A 276 15.86 -17.60 10.72
N VAL A 277 16.73 -16.66 10.32
CA VAL A 277 16.64 -16.10 8.93
C VAL A 277 17.81 -16.45 7.99
N ARG A 278 18.89 -17.08 8.47
CA ARG A 278 20.13 -17.21 7.66
C ARG A 278 19.98 -18.07 6.39
N GLU A 279 19.06 -19.03 6.36
CA GLU A 279 18.87 -19.92 5.19
C GLU A 279 17.83 -19.41 4.19
N ASP A 280 16.83 -18.66 4.64
CA ASP A 280 15.72 -18.22 3.77
C ASP A 280 16.10 -16.99 2.93
N TRP A 281 16.96 -16.11 3.47
CA TRP A 281 17.49 -14.94 2.76
C TRP A 281 18.30 -15.31 1.51
N LEU A 282 19.16 -16.33 1.59
CA LEU A 282 19.98 -16.79 0.44
C LEU A 282 19.12 -17.38 -0.69
N LYS A 283 18.03 -18.07 -0.36
CA LYS A 283 17.10 -18.62 -1.36
C LYS A 283 16.23 -17.55 -2.01
N ARG A 284 15.73 -16.57 -1.24
CA ARG A 284 14.90 -15.46 -1.74
C ARG A 284 15.68 -14.51 -2.66
N ALA A 285 16.95 -14.23 -2.34
CA ALA A 285 17.83 -13.46 -3.20
C ALA A 285 18.02 -14.14 -4.58
N MET A 286 18.07 -15.48 -4.63
CA MET A 286 18.30 -16.25 -5.85
C MET A 286 17.15 -16.21 -6.86
N GLU A 287 15.91 -15.88 -6.46
CA GLU A 287 14.78 -15.76 -7.40
C GLU A 287 14.73 -14.39 -8.11
N CYS A 288 15.31 -13.34 -7.52
CA CYS A 288 15.45 -12.00 -8.12
C CYS A 288 16.91 -11.65 -8.47
N TRP A 289 17.75 -12.66 -8.70
CA TRP A 289 19.23 -12.62 -8.65
C TRP A 289 19.94 -11.96 -9.84
N ARG A 290 19.45 -10.79 -10.29
CA ARG A 290 20.27 -9.92 -11.15
C ARG A 290 20.56 -8.52 -10.61
N PHE A 291 19.95 -8.04 -9.52
CA PHE A 291 20.03 -6.59 -9.23
C PHE A 291 20.20 -6.13 -7.77
N SER A 292 20.31 -7.02 -6.78
CA SER A 292 20.31 -6.65 -5.34
C SER A 292 21.57 -5.92 -4.82
N LEU A 293 22.68 -5.85 -5.56
CA LEU A 293 23.98 -5.44 -4.99
C LEU A 293 24.28 -3.93 -4.95
N GLN A 294 23.44 -3.04 -5.49
CA GLN A 294 23.78 -1.60 -5.57
C GLN A 294 22.80 -0.61 -4.91
N SER A 295 21.60 -1.03 -4.49
CA SER A 295 20.57 -0.11 -3.94
C SER A 295 20.02 -0.49 -2.56
N GLY A 296 20.60 -1.47 -1.86
CA GLY A 296 20.02 -1.94 -0.60
C GLY A 296 18.62 -2.54 -0.79
N GLY A 297 18.51 -3.48 -1.74
CA GLY A 297 17.31 -4.31 -1.96
C GLY A 297 16.89 -5.06 -0.69
N TRP A 298 15.63 -5.49 -0.60
CA TRP A 298 14.97 -5.81 0.68
C TRP A 298 15.56 -6.94 1.53
N ILE A 299 15.26 -6.82 2.82
CA ILE A 299 15.67 -7.66 3.97
C ILE A 299 17.19 -7.76 4.09
N SER A 300 17.86 -6.62 3.94
CA SER A 300 19.15 -6.48 4.58
C SER A 300 18.93 -6.05 6.04
N PRO A 301 19.48 -6.76 7.04
CA PRO A 301 19.62 -6.21 8.39
C PRO A 301 20.65 -5.07 8.43
N ILE A 302 21.18 -4.66 7.26
CA ILE A 302 22.03 -3.49 7.08
C ILE A 302 21.14 -2.25 7.12
N CYS A 303 21.64 -1.19 7.76
CA CYS A 303 20.91 0.04 7.91
C CYS A 303 20.60 0.62 6.53
N TRP A 304 19.40 1.15 6.36
CA TRP A 304 19.08 1.91 5.17
C TRP A 304 19.94 3.17 5.20
N ALA A 305 20.66 3.42 4.11
CA ALA A 305 21.46 4.62 3.92
C ALA A 305 20.61 5.72 3.29
#